data_AF-A0A8T2YRP5-F1
#
_entry.id   AF-A0A8T2YRP5-F1
#
_cell.length_a   1.000
_cell.length_b   1.000
_cell.length_c   1.000
_cell.angle_alpha   90.00
_cell.angle_beta   90.00
_cell.angle_gamma   90.00
#
_symmetry.space_group_name_H-M   'P 1'
#
loop_
_entity.id
_entity.type
_entity.pdbx_description
1 polymer ?
#
loop_
_entity_poly.entity_id
_entity_poly.type
_entity_poly.pdbx_seq_one_letter_code
_entity_poly.pdbx_strand_id
1 'polypeptide(L)'
;MTEHPAIKLTVMRFIPGEDAIEPDDSGMLTVETENKKEKNLDEEYVNEFRIQTAHDGSIRYNEKAVNNGEETVAATRSMDNHHDLFIVGRGHVMISPVTAGLTDWSECTELGAIGDLLASSDFAATVLVLVVQQCVGLEPEGGELGTPHAPAQPEEQFSSVQIVNRPMRQPVFNT
;
A
#
# COMPACT_ATOMS: atom_id res chain seq x y z
N MET A 1 -1.87 -16.64 -9.27
CA MET A 1 -1.76 -16.76 -7.79
C MET A 1 -2.91 -17.56 -7.17
N THR A 2 -4.11 -17.57 -7.75
CA THR A 2 -5.27 -18.32 -7.25
C THR A 2 -5.44 -19.73 -7.81
N GLU A 3 -4.45 -20.24 -8.55
CA GLU A 3 -4.52 -21.58 -9.17
C GLU A 3 -4.56 -22.72 -8.15
N HIS A 4 -4.18 -22.45 -6.89
CA HIS A 4 -4.31 -23.42 -5.81
C HIS A 4 -5.64 -23.22 -5.06
N PRO A 5 -6.49 -24.24 -4.90
CA PRO A 5 -7.84 -24.12 -4.33
C PRO A 5 -7.87 -23.69 -2.85
N ALA A 6 -6.74 -23.76 -2.15
CA ALA A 6 -6.61 -23.28 -0.78
C ALA A 6 -6.30 -21.77 -0.67
N ILE A 7 -5.99 -21.08 -1.78
CA ILE A 7 -5.67 -19.66 -1.79
C ILE A 7 -6.94 -18.89 -2.14
N LYS A 8 -7.29 -17.91 -1.30
CA LYS A 8 -8.36 -16.95 -1.56
C LYS A 8 -7.76 -15.55 -1.60
N LEU A 9 -8.15 -14.76 -2.60
CA LEU A 9 -7.67 -13.40 -2.77
C LEU A 9 -8.84 -12.44 -2.55
N THR A 10 -8.72 -11.53 -1.58
CA THR A 10 -9.62 -10.38 -1.46
C THR A 10 -8.85 -9.13 -1.87
N VAL A 11 -9.36 -8.41 -2.86
CA VAL A 11 -8.87 -7.08 -3.24
C VAL A 11 -9.83 -6.05 -2.66
N MET A 12 -9.34 -5.17 -1.79
CA MET A 12 -10.10 -4.04 -1.25
C MET A 12 -9.54 -2.74 -1.83
N ARG A 13 -10.37 -2.02 -2.58
CA ARG A 13 -10.06 -0.70 -3.14
C ARG A 13 -10.81 0.38 -2.36
N PHE A 14 -10.08 1.34 -1.84
CA PHE A 14 -10.66 2.53 -1.22
C PHE A 14 -10.82 3.62 -2.28
N ILE A 15 -12.02 4.21 -2.35
CA ILE A 15 -12.31 5.32 -3.24
C ILE A 15 -12.76 6.52 -2.39
N PRO A 16 -12.39 7.76 -2.76
CA PRO A 16 -12.95 8.95 -2.11
C PRO A 16 -14.47 8.95 -2.20
N GLY A 17 -15.15 9.17 -1.07
CA GLY A 17 -16.59 9.39 -1.05
C GLY A 17 -16.98 10.80 -1.53
N GLU A 18 -18.27 11.06 -1.66
CA GLU A 18 -18.80 12.34 -2.14
C GLU A 18 -18.47 13.52 -1.20
N ASP A 19 -18.30 13.24 0.09
CA ASP A 19 -17.96 14.23 1.12
C ASP A 19 -16.45 14.31 1.40
N ALA A 20 -15.63 13.59 0.61
CA ALA A 20 -14.19 13.58 0.77
C ALA A 20 -13.59 14.96 0.43
N ILE A 21 -12.83 15.50 1.37
CA ILE A 21 -12.11 16.77 1.17
C ILE A 21 -10.81 16.45 0.45
N GLU A 22 -10.76 16.73 -0.86
CA GLU A 22 -9.49 16.75 -1.59
C GLU A 22 -8.58 17.82 -0.97
N PRO A 23 -7.33 17.49 -0.63
CA PRO A 23 -6.40 18.49 -0.13
C PRO A 23 -6.20 19.58 -1.20
N ASP A 24 -6.32 20.84 -0.77
CA ASP A 24 -6.19 22.03 -1.60
C ASP A 24 -4.78 22.10 -2.22
N ASP A 25 -4.61 21.59 -3.43
CA ASP A 25 -3.40 21.78 -4.23
C ASP A 25 -3.43 23.16 -4.90
N SER A 26 -3.35 24.20 -4.07
CA SER A 26 -3.18 25.58 -4.52
C SER A 26 -1.72 25.77 -4.98
N GLY A 27 -1.32 25.21 -6.12
CA GLY A 27 0.06 25.43 -6.57
C GLY A 27 0.60 24.86 -7.89
N MET A 28 -0.05 23.93 -8.61
CA MET A 28 0.62 23.34 -9.78
C MET A 28 -0.31 22.90 -10.92
N LEU A 29 -0.66 23.86 -11.79
CA LEU A 29 -1.55 23.72 -12.96
C LEU A 29 -1.12 22.67 -14.01
N THR A 30 0.11 22.16 -13.99
CA THR A 30 0.58 21.14 -14.95
C THR A 30 0.34 19.70 -14.51
N VAL A 31 0.06 19.44 -13.23
CA VAL A 31 -0.06 18.09 -12.66
C VAL A 31 -1.49 17.53 -12.71
N GLU A 32 -2.49 18.39 -12.88
CA GLU A 32 -3.90 17.96 -12.95
C GLU A 32 -4.22 17.07 -14.16
N THR A 33 -3.55 17.30 -15.29
CA THR A 33 -3.80 16.54 -16.53
C THR A 33 -3.18 15.14 -16.46
N GLU A 34 -2.01 15.02 -15.86
CA GLU A 34 -1.31 13.75 -15.68
C GLU A 34 -2.05 12.88 -14.65
N ASN A 35 -2.44 13.45 -13.51
CA ASN A 35 -3.21 12.75 -12.48
C ASN A 35 -4.55 12.22 -13.03
N LYS A 36 -5.27 13.03 -13.83
CA LYS A 36 -6.52 12.57 -14.47
C LYS A 36 -6.29 11.43 -15.46
N LYS A 37 -5.20 11.49 -16.23
CA LYS A 37 -4.83 10.42 -17.16
C LYS A 37 -4.47 9.13 -16.42
N GLU A 38 -3.69 9.23 -15.34
CA GLU A 38 -3.34 8.09 -14.49
C GLU A 38 -4.58 7.47 -13.84
N LYS A 39 -5.49 8.28 -13.29
CA LYS A 39 -6.78 7.79 -12.76
C LYS A 39 -7.59 7.03 -13.81
N ASN A 40 -7.66 7.53 -15.04
CA ASN A 40 -8.38 6.82 -16.12
C ASN A 40 -7.73 5.48 -16.47
N LEU A 41 -6.39 5.41 -16.49
CA LEU A 41 -5.66 4.17 -16.73
C LEU A 41 -5.88 3.18 -15.58
N ASP A 42 -5.85 3.64 -14.32
CA ASP A 42 -6.16 2.82 -13.15
C ASP A 42 -7.56 2.21 -13.24
N GLU A 43 -8.58 3.00 -13.58
CA GLU A 43 -9.94 2.50 -13.77
C GLU A 43 -10.05 1.46 -14.89
N GLU A 44 -9.31 1.64 -16.00
CA GLU A 44 -9.27 0.66 -17.09
C GLU A 44 -8.69 -0.68 -16.63
N TYR A 45 -7.55 -0.66 -15.92
CA TYR A 45 -6.92 -1.86 -15.37
C TYR A 45 -7.80 -2.56 -14.33
N VAL A 46 -8.43 -1.79 -13.43
CA VAL A 46 -9.34 -2.32 -12.43
C VAL A 46 -10.55 -2.98 -13.10
N ASN A 47 -11.12 -2.33 -14.11
CA ASN A 47 -12.25 -2.89 -14.85
C ASN A 47 -11.85 -4.18 -15.59
N GLU A 48 -10.69 -4.21 -16.24
CA GLU A 48 -10.18 -5.43 -16.86
C GLU A 48 -9.99 -6.55 -15.83
N PHE A 49 -9.37 -6.26 -14.69
CA PHE A 49 -9.19 -7.21 -13.59
C PHE A 49 -10.53 -7.79 -13.13
N ARG A 50 -11.55 -6.94 -12.93
CA ARG A 50 -12.89 -7.37 -12.54
C ARG A 50 -13.53 -8.29 -13.57
N ILE A 51 -13.40 -7.98 -14.86
CA ILE A 51 -13.94 -8.81 -15.96
C ILE A 51 -13.24 -10.17 -15.98
N GLN A 52 -11.91 -10.18 -15.90
CA GLN A 52 -11.12 -11.42 -15.94
C GLN A 52 -11.38 -12.33 -14.72
N THR A 53 -11.66 -11.74 -13.56
CA THR A 53 -11.84 -12.47 -12.30
C THR A 53 -13.30 -12.73 -11.93
N ALA A 54 -14.27 -12.22 -12.70
CA ALA A 54 -15.70 -12.34 -12.41
C ALA A 54 -16.23 -13.78 -12.24
N HIS A 55 -15.57 -14.75 -12.87
CA HIS A 55 -15.95 -16.16 -12.82
C HIS A 55 -15.14 -16.98 -11.80
N ASP A 56 -14.12 -16.40 -11.16
CA ASP A 56 -13.29 -17.08 -10.18
C ASP A 56 -13.82 -16.83 -8.76
N GLY A 57 -14.48 -17.84 -8.18
CA GLY A 57 -15.02 -17.77 -6.82
C GLY A 57 -13.96 -17.71 -5.71
N SER A 58 -12.68 -17.88 -6.03
CA SER A 58 -11.58 -17.68 -5.08
C SER A 58 -11.13 -16.21 -4.97
N ILE A 59 -11.58 -15.35 -5.90
CA ILE A 59 -11.25 -13.94 -5.95
C ILE A 59 -12.47 -13.11 -5.57
N ARG A 60 -12.30 -12.18 -4.64
CA ARG A 60 -13.34 -11.23 -4.23
C ARG A 60 -12.82 -9.81 -4.38
N TYR A 61 -13.50 -9.01 -5.19
CA TYR A 61 -13.20 -7.60 -5.37
C TYR A 61 -14.23 -6.76 -4.61
N ASN A 62 -13.77 -5.85 -3.74
CA ASN A 62 -14.60 -4.96 -2.94
C ASN A 62 -14.13 -3.51 -3.10
N GLU A 63 -15.06 -2.62 -3.44
CA GLU A 63 -14.85 -1.18 -3.39
C GLU A 63 -15.50 -0.59 -2.13
N LYS A 64 -14.79 0.31 -1.46
CA LYS A 64 -15.29 1.01 -0.29
C LYS A 64 -15.07 2.52 -0.44
N ALA A 65 -16.17 3.24 -0.54
CA ALA A 65 -16.16 4.69 -0.43
C ALA A 65 -15.83 5.10 1.01
N VAL A 66 -14.85 5.97 1.17
CA VAL A 66 -14.38 6.50 2.45
C VAL A 66 -14.07 7.98 2.31
N ASN A 67 -14.46 8.76 3.31
CA ASN A 67 -14.35 10.22 3.30
C ASN A 67 -13.16 10.73 4.14
N ASN A 68 -12.62 9.90 5.03
CA ASN A 68 -11.52 10.25 5.93
C ASN A 68 -10.78 8.99 6.42
N GLY A 69 -9.66 9.20 7.10
CA GLY A 69 -8.86 8.12 7.67
C GLY A 69 -9.60 7.23 8.67
N GLU A 70 -10.54 7.76 9.47
CA GLU A 70 -11.30 6.96 10.44
C GLU A 70 -12.23 5.94 9.74
N GLU A 71 -12.89 6.36 8.66
CA GLU A 71 -13.70 5.48 7.82
C GLU A 71 -12.84 4.41 7.13
N THR A 72 -11.64 4.77 6.69
CA THR A 72 -10.65 3.83 6.14
C THR A 72 -10.24 2.80 7.20
N VAL A 73 -9.95 3.22 8.43
CA VAL A 73 -9.67 2.31 9.55
C VAL A 73 -10.84 1.37 9.80
N ALA A 74 -12.06 1.89 9.87
CA ALA A 74 -13.27 1.10 10.10
C ALA A 74 -13.49 0.08 8.97
N ALA A 75 -13.27 0.48 7.73
CA ALA A 75 -13.37 -0.38 6.57
C ALA A 75 -12.30 -1.48 6.58
N THR A 76 -11.04 -1.16 6.87
CA THR A 76 -9.96 -2.17 7.02
C THR A 76 -10.28 -3.16 8.14
N ARG A 77 -10.83 -2.69 9.27
CA ARG A 77 -11.27 -3.55 10.38
C ARG A 77 -12.49 -4.41 10.02
N SER A 78 -13.33 -3.96 9.11
CA SER A 78 -14.48 -4.74 8.63
C SER A 78 -14.07 -5.89 7.71
N MET A 79 -12.83 -5.91 7.20
CA MET A 79 -12.32 -7.08 6.49
C MET A 79 -12.27 -8.26 7.45
N ASP A 80 -12.81 -9.40 7.02
CA ASP A 80 -12.74 -10.64 7.78
C ASP A 80 -11.28 -10.93 8.18
N ASN A 81 -11.02 -11.23 9.46
CA ASN A 81 -9.71 -11.65 9.98
C ASN A 81 -9.28 -13.05 9.50
N HIS A 82 -9.76 -13.49 8.34
CA HIS A 82 -9.48 -14.79 7.73
C HIS A 82 -8.39 -14.72 6.66
N HIS A 83 -7.46 -13.78 6.77
CA HIS A 83 -6.36 -13.62 5.83
C HIS A 83 -5.04 -13.79 6.57
N ASP A 84 -4.15 -14.65 6.06
CA ASP A 84 -2.83 -14.89 6.65
C ASP A 84 -1.78 -13.85 6.19
N LEU A 85 -2.08 -13.14 5.09
CA LEU A 85 -1.20 -12.15 4.46
C LEU A 85 -2.01 -10.94 3.95
N PHE A 86 -1.58 -9.74 4.34
CA PHE A 86 -2.01 -8.47 3.77
C PHE A 86 -0.92 -7.92 2.87
N ILE A 87 -1.31 -7.48 1.68
CA ILE A 87 -0.43 -6.77 0.74
C ILE A 87 -0.98 -5.36 0.61
N VAL A 88 -0.15 -4.36 0.89
CA VAL A 88 -0.54 -2.95 0.81
C VAL A 88 0.45 -2.19 -0.06
N GLY A 89 -0.07 -1.29 -0.89
CA GLY A 89 0.75 -0.36 -1.66
C GLY A 89 1.13 0.85 -0.84
N ARG A 90 2.39 1.29 -0.92
CA ARG A 90 2.83 2.59 -0.40
C ARG A 90 2.82 3.63 -1.52
N GLY A 91 1.84 4.54 -1.46
CA GLY A 91 1.74 5.68 -2.36
C GLY A 91 2.89 6.68 -2.17
N HIS A 92 3.27 7.38 -3.24
CA HIS A 92 4.33 8.37 -3.21
C HIS A 92 3.77 9.76 -2.84
N VAL A 93 4.20 10.29 -1.68
CA VAL A 93 4.20 11.71 -1.23
C VAL A 93 2.88 12.51 -1.26
N MET A 94 1.86 12.15 -2.04
CA MET A 94 0.55 12.80 -2.04
C MET A 94 -0.37 12.17 -1.00
N ILE A 95 -0.88 13.02 -0.11
CA ILE A 95 -1.97 12.68 0.80
C ILE A 95 -3.24 12.58 -0.04
N SER A 96 -3.95 11.46 0.05
CA SER A 96 -5.28 11.33 -0.53
C SER A 96 -6.33 11.51 0.56
N PRO A 97 -7.57 11.91 0.22
CA PRO A 97 -8.64 12.01 1.23
C PRO A 97 -8.85 10.70 1.99
N VAL A 98 -8.62 9.57 1.32
CA VAL A 98 -8.71 8.22 1.88
C VAL A 98 -7.70 7.99 3.01
N THR A 99 -6.51 8.57 2.90
CA THR A 99 -5.43 8.41 3.89
C THR A 99 -5.23 9.66 4.76
N ALA A 100 -6.07 10.69 4.58
CA ALA A 100 -6.03 11.91 5.38
C ALA A 100 -6.28 11.59 6.87
N GLY A 101 -5.45 12.15 7.75
CA GLY A 101 -5.49 11.92 9.19
C GLY A 101 -4.84 10.61 9.66
N LEU A 102 -4.76 9.59 8.80
CA LEU A 102 -4.01 8.36 9.09
C LEU A 102 -2.50 8.60 9.11
N THR A 103 -2.01 9.49 8.24
CA THR A 103 -0.59 9.83 8.16
C THR A 103 -0.08 10.55 9.40
N ASP A 104 -0.92 11.36 10.04
CA ASP A 104 -0.55 12.12 11.25
C ASP A 104 -0.40 11.22 12.48
N TRP A 105 -1.05 10.06 12.46
CA TRP A 105 -1.01 9.07 13.54
C TRP A 105 0.02 7.97 13.28
N SER A 106 0.78 8.08 12.19
CA SER A 106 1.67 7.01 11.76
C SER A 106 2.99 7.03 12.52
N GLU A 107 3.37 5.90 13.11
CA GLU A 107 4.65 5.74 13.82
C GLU A 107 5.78 5.33 12.87
N CYS A 108 5.46 4.53 11.84
CA CYS A 108 6.41 4.02 10.85
C CYS A 108 6.04 4.48 9.43
N THR A 109 6.50 5.67 9.02
CA THR A 109 6.22 6.25 7.70
C THR A 109 6.72 5.40 6.51
N GLU A 110 7.64 4.47 6.77
CA GLU A 110 8.15 3.50 5.79
C GLU A 110 7.11 2.44 5.40
N LEU A 111 6.14 2.17 6.26
CA LEU A 111 5.04 1.23 5.99
C LEU A 111 3.87 1.90 5.26
N GLY A 112 3.81 3.23 5.28
CA GLY A 112 2.67 4.01 4.82
C GLY A 112 1.45 3.89 5.74
N ALA A 113 0.46 4.77 5.55
CA ALA A 113 -0.71 4.89 6.42
C ALA A 113 -1.42 3.55 6.72
N ILE A 114 -1.70 2.76 5.68
CA ILE A 114 -2.42 1.48 5.84
C ILE A 114 -1.50 0.38 6.39
N GLY A 115 -0.24 0.33 5.96
CA GLY A 115 0.71 -0.67 6.45
C GLY A 115 1.03 -0.49 7.92
N ASP A 116 1.17 0.76 8.36
CA ASP A 116 1.36 1.12 9.76
C ASP A 116 0.13 0.79 10.62
N LEU A 117 -1.09 1.09 10.12
CA LEU A 117 -2.33 0.66 10.76
C LEU A 117 -2.38 -0.85 10.99
N LEU A 118 -2.02 -1.64 9.97
CA LEU A 118 -2.01 -3.11 10.06
C LEU A 118 -0.90 -3.64 10.97
N ALA A 119 0.22 -2.92 11.09
CA ALA A 119 1.33 -3.26 11.97
C ALA A 119 1.10 -2.80 13.42
N SER A 120 0.14 -1.90 13.65
CA SER A 120 -0.22 -1.40 14.97
C SER A 120 -0.75 -2.52 15.87
N SER A 121 -0.53 -2.40 17.19
CA SER A 121 -0.99 -3.39 18.17
C SER A 121 -2.51 -3.52 18.24
N ASP A 122 -3.23 -2.53 17.72
CA ASP A 122 -4.70 -2.50 17.71
C ASP A 122 -5.29 -3.38 16.60
N PHE A 123 -4.46 -3.81 15.63
CA PHE A 123 -4.83 -4.83 14.67
C PHE A 123 -4.43 -6.20 15.23
N ALA A 124 -5.37 -6.87 15.89
CA ALA A 124 -5.16 -8.08 16.71
C ALA A 124 -4.82 -9.36 15.91
N ALA A 125 -4.17 -9.23 14.76
CA ALA A 125 -3.99 -10.33 13.82
C ALA A 125 -2.51 -10.75 13.78
N THR A 126 -2.23 -12.02 14.05
CA THR A 126 -0.93 -12.66 13.82
C THR A 126 -0.71 -12.90 12.33
N VAL A 127 -0.77 -11.83 11.53
CA VAL A 127 -0.80 -11.88 10.07
C VAL A 127 0.45 -11.24 9.51
N LEU A 128 0.87 -11.71 8.34
CA LEU A 128 1.98 -11.12 7.62
C LEU A 128 1.51 -9.85 6.91
N VAL A 129 2.30 -8.79 6.97
CA VAL A 129 2.05 -7.55 6.23
C VAL A 129 3.22 -7.33 5.27
N LEU A 130 2.92 -7.27 3.98
CA LEU A 130 3.87 -6.95 2.92
C LEU A 130 3.53 -5.57 2.35
N VAL A 131 4.44 -4.62 2.52
CA VAL A 131 4.33 -3.29 1.93
C VAL A 131 5.09 -3.29 0.60
N VAL A 132 4.38 -2.96 -0.49
CA VAL A 132 4.94 -2.85 -1.84
C VAL A 132 5.04 -1.38 -2.20
N GLN A 133 6.23 -0.95 -2.61
CA GLN A 133 6.47 0.40 -3.09
C GLN A 133 7.01 0.37 -4.51
N GLN A 134 6.44 1.18 -5.39
CA GLN A 134 7.03 1.43 -6.71
C GLN A 134 8.22 2.39 -6.55
N CYS A 135 9.43 1.90 -6.83
CA CYS A 135 10.61 2.76 -6.99
C CYS A 135 10.62 3.30 -8.42
N VAL A 136 10.34 4.59 -8.58
CA VAL A 136 10.68 5.29 -9.82
C VAL A 136 12.19 5.44 -9.83
N GLY A 137 12.87 4.79 -10.77
CA GLY A 137 14.31 4.92 -10.91
C GLY A 137 14.65 6.39 -11.13
N LEU A 138 15.43 6.98 -10.23
CA LEU A 138 16.08 8.24 -10.51
C LEU A 138 17.01 7.93 -11.69
N GLU A 139 16.65 8.35 -12.91
CA GLU A 139 17.65 8.41 -13.96
C GLU A 139 18.77 9.31 -13.41
N PRO A 140 20.03 8.83 -13.35
CA PRO A 140 21.12 9.71 -12.99
C PRO A 140 21.18 10.76 -14.10
N GLU A 141 20.80 11.98 -13.76
CA GLU A 141 21.08 13.18 -14.54
C GLU A 141 22.53 13.08 -15.04
N GLY A 142 22.68 12.82 -16.34
CA GLY A 142 23.95 12.60 -17.02
C GLY A 142 24.76 13.88 -17.07
N GLY A 143 25.35 14.26 -15.94
CA GLY A 143 26.49 15.16 -15.89
C GLY A 143 27.73 14.42 -16.39
N GLU A 144 28.06 14.66 -17.66
CA GLU A 144 29.30 14.22 -18.29
C GLU A 144 30.51 14.75 -17.49
N LEU A 145 31.21 13.88 -16.75
CA LEU A 145 32.57 14.16 -16.30
C LEU A 145 33.40 12.86 -16.34
N GLY A 146 34.53 12.95 -17.04
CA GLY A 146 35.29 11.82 -17.54
C GLY A 146 35.77 10.80 -16.50
N THR A 147 35.72 9.53 -16.92
CA THR A 147 36.55 8.41 -16.44
C THR A 147 38.05 8.76 -16.55
N PRO A 148 39.02 8.06 -15.90
CA PRO A 148 38.92 6.66 -15.44
C PRO A 148 39.68 6.33 -14.13
N HIS A 149 39.23 5.31 -13.38
CA HIS A 149 40.09 4.18 -12.99
C HIS A 149 39.29 3.11 -12.22
N ALA A 150 39.33 1.86 -12.69
CA ALA A 150 39.00 0.67 -11.89
C ALA A 150 40.29 0.03 -11.36
N PRO A 151 40.27 -0.76 -10.27
CA PRO A 151 40.10 -2.21 -10.50
C PRO A 151 39.28 -2.97 -9.43
N ALA A 152 38.45 -3.90 -9.95
CA ALA A 152 38.06 -5.24 -9.47
C ALA A 152 37.64 -5.54 -7.99
N GLN A 153 36.31 -5.73 -7.82
CA GLN A 153 35.55 -6.80 -7.11
C GLN A 153 35.72 -7.07 -5.58
N PRO A 154 34.75 -7.72 -4.88
CA PRO A 154 33.43 -8.21 -5.32
C PRO A 154 32.22 -7.68 -4.49
N GLU A 155 31.09 -7.65 -5.20
CA GLU A 155 29.70 -7.84 -4.78
C GLU A 155 29.39 -8.09 -3.29
N GLU A 156 28.66 -7.17 -2.66
CA GLU A 156 27.67 -7.53 -1.63
C GLU A 156 26.30 -6.97 -2.02
N GLN A 157 25.48 -7.85 -2.58
CA GLN A 157 24.04 -7.64 -2.70
C GLN A 157 23.44 -7.65 -1.31
N PHE A 158 22.90 -6.52 -0.86
CA PHE A 158 21.90 -6.52 0.21
C PHE A 158 20.56 -6.05 -0.35
N SER A 159 19.79 -7.04 -0.81
CA SER A 159 18.33 -6.98 -0.77
C SER A 159 17.94 -6.94 0.71
N SER A 160 17.70 -5.75 1.25
CA SER A 160 17.08 -5.62 2.56
C SER A 160 15.57 -5.80 2.43
N VAL A 161 15.12 -7.06 2.42
CA VAL A 161 13.74 -7.40 2.77
C VAL A 161 13.61 -7.21 4.27
N GLN A 162 12.98 -6.11 4.70
CA GLN A 162 12.69 -5.91 6.11
C GLN A 162 11.47 -6.74 6.51
N ILE A 163 11.71 -7.94 7.03
CA ILE A 163 10.69 -8.75 7.71
C ILE A 163 10.68 -8.32 9.17
N VAL A 164 9.69 -7.52 9.57
CA VAL A 164 9.49 -7.15 10.97
C VAL A 164 8.75 -8.29 11.68
N ASN A 165 9.49 -9.10 12.44
CA ASN A 165 8.94 -10.04 13.42
C ASN A 165 9.12 -9.45 14.82
N ARG A 166 8.04 -9.00 15.47
CA ARG A 166 8.10 -8.61 16.90
C ARG A 166 7.96 -9.86 17.79
N PRO A 167 8.75 -9.99 18.86
CA PRO A 167 8.65 -11.11 19.78
C PRO A 167 7.36 -11.05 20.61
N MET A 168 6.74 -12.22 20.77
CA MET A 168 5.53 -12.49 21.54
C MET A 168 5.71 -12.04 23.00
N ARG A 169 4.91 -11.07 23.48
CA ARG A 169 4.80 -10.80 24.93
C ARG A 169 3.96 -11.92 25.55
N GLN A 170 4.56 -12.66 26.48
CA GLN A 170 3.86 -13.66 27.29
C GLN A 170 2.83 -12.98 28.20
N PRO A 171 1.61 -13.53 28.34
CA PRO A 171 0.66 -13.05 29.33
C PRO A 171 1.16 -13.39 30.73
N VAL A 172 1.39 -12.36 31.55
CA VAL A 172 1.68 -12.51 32.98
C VAL A 172 0.37 -12.82 33.68
N PHE A 173 0.15 -14.08 34.03
CA PHE A 173 -0.94 -14.46 34.93
C PHE A 173 -0.51 -14.14 36.37
N ASN A 174 -0.97 -13.00 36.91
CA ASN A 174 -0.91 -12.77 38.35
C ASN A 174 -1.96 -13.64 39.03
N THR A 175 -1.53 -14.42 40.03
CA THR A 175 -2.36 -15.18 40.97
C THR A 175 -2.59 -14.37 42.24
#